data_AF-A0A957X2L1-F1
#
_entry.id   AF-A0A957X2L1-F1
#
_cell.length_a   1.000
_cell.length_b   1.000
_cell.length_c   1.000
_cell.angle_alpha   90.00
_cell.angle_beta   90.00
_cell.angle_gamma   90.00
#
_symmetry.space_group_name_H-M   'P 1'
#
loop_
_entity.id
_entity.type
_entity.pdbx_description
1 polymer ?
#
loop_
_entity_poly.entity_id
_entity_poly.type
_entity_poly.pdbx_seq_one_letter_code
_entity_poly.pdbx_strand_id
1 'polypeptide(L)' 'MTNHRIYTTSVASVYLHYIAKAEKKGRTKAEVDEIIRW' A
#
# COMPACT_ATOMS: atom_id res chain seq x y z
N MET A 1 -16.42 -0.81 -21.95
CA MET A 1 -15.49 -0.06 -21.08
C MET A 1 -14.64 -1.08 -20.33
N THR A 2 -13.33 -1.10 -20.57
CA THR A 2 -12.42 -2.03 -19.90
C THR A 2 -12.25 -1.59 -18.45
N ASN A 3 -12.92 -2.26 -17.53
CA ASN A 3 -12.78 -1.95 -16.12
C ASN A 3 -11.36 -2.28 -15.66
N HIS A 4 -10.64 -1.27 -15.16
CA HIS A 4 -9.30 -1.47 -14.62
C HIS A 4 -9.40 -2.30 -13.34
N ARG A 5 -8.58 -3.36 -13.24
CA ARG A 5 -8.54 -4.29 -12.09
C ARG A 5 -8.26 -3.59 -10.75
N ILE A 6 -7.70 -2.39 -10.80
CA ILE A 6 -7.40 -1.61 -9.59
C ILE A 6 -8.65 -1.24 -8.81
N TYR A 7 -9.80 -1.04 -9.48
CA TYR A 7 -11.04 -0.68 -8.82
C TYR A 7 -11.69 -1.84 -8.06
N THR A 8 -11.36 -3.08 -8.41
CA THR A 8 -11.86 -4.29 -7.73
C THR A 8 -10.85 -4.90 -6.77
N THR A 9 -9.63 -4.36 -6.71
CA THR A 9 -8.56 -4.90 -5.87
C THR A 9 -8.70 -4.38 -4.45
N SER A 10 -8.67 -5.28 -3.48
CA SER A 10 -8.68 -4.90 -2.06
C SER A 10 -7.44 -4.11 -1.68
N VAL A 11 -7.64 -2.97 -1.01
CA VAL A 11 -6.56 -2.13 -0.48
C VAL A 11 -5.66 -2.93 0.46
N ALA A 12 -6.21 -3.89 1.22
CA ALA A 12 -5.42 -4.73 2.12
C ALA A 12 -4.35 -5.56 1.40
N SER A 13 -4.65 -6.03 0.18
CA SER A 13 -3.69 -6.78 -0.65
C SER A 13 -2.56 -5.87 -1.14
N VAL A 14 -2.89 -4.63 -1.53
CA VAL A 14 -1.89 -3.64 -1.97
C VAL A 14 -1.05 -3.11 -0.80
N TYR A 15 -1.64 -2.98 0.38
CA TYR A 15 -1.00 -2.44 1.57
C TYR A 15 0.22 -3.26 2.04
N LEU A 16 0.15 -4.60 1.94
CA LEU A 16 1.30 -5.47 2.20
C LEU A 16 2.51 -5.11 1.32
N HIS A 17 2.27 -4.74 0.06
CA HIS A 17 3.33 -4.33 -0.86
C HIS A 17 3.91 -2.96 -0.51
N TYR A 18 3.13 -2.04 0.07
CA TYR A 18 3.65 -0.76 0.56
C TYR A 18 4.59 -0.94 1.75
N ILE A 19 4.22 -1.80 2.70
CA ILE A 19 5.09 -2.14 3.85
C ILE A 19 6.40 -2.77 3.34
N ALA A 20 6.32 -3.79 2.50
CA ALA A 20 7.51 -4.47 1.97
C ALA A 20 8.44 -3.51 1.19
N LYS A 21 7.86 -2.53 0.49
CA LYS A 21 8.63 -1.48 -0.19
C LYS A 21 9.26 -0.49 0.79
N ALA A 22 8.56 -0.16 1.88
CA ALA A 22 9.06 0.72 2.93
C ALA A 22 10.22 0.05 3.69
N GLU A 23 10.07 -1.22 4.07
CA GLU A 23 11.11 -2.01 4.74
C GLU A 23 12.38 -2.11 3.89
N LYS A 24 12.26 -2.37 2.58
CA LYS A 24 13.38 -2.34 1.64
C LYS A 24 14.10 -0.98 1.58
N LYS A 25 13.43 0.08 1.99
CA LYS A 25 13.98 1.45 2.05
C LYS A 25 14.32 1.89 3.48
N GLY A 26 14.40 0.96 4.42
CA GLY A 26 14.73 1.24 5.82
C GLY A 26 13.65 2.01 6.59
N ARG A 27 12.42 2.06 6.06
CA ARG A 27 11.27 2.67 6.71
C ARG A 27 10.42 1.62 7.41
N THR A 28 9.60 2.05 8.34
CA THR A 28 8.75 1.21 9.16
C THR A 28 7.29 1.23 8.68
N LYS A 29 6.53 0.22 9.08
CA LYS A 29 5.08 0.19 8.90
C LYS A 29 4.40 1.42 9.53
N ALA A 30 4.87 1.88 10.69
CA ALA A 30 4.28 3.03 11.38
C ALA A 30 4.35 4.32 10.54
N GLU A 31 5.47 4.55 9.86
CA GLU A 31 5.60 5.69 8.92
C GLU A 31 4.65 5.55 7.72
N VAL A 32 4.46 4.34 7.19
CA VAL A 32 3.49 4.09 6.11
C VAL A 32 2.06 4.35 6.59
N ASP A 33 1.73 3.94 7.82
CA ASP A 33 0.43 4.16 8.43
C ASP A 33 0.15 5.65 8.67
N GLU A 34 1.16 6.41 9.07
CA GLU A 34 1.07 7.85 9.24
C GLU A 34 0.81 8.56 7.90
N ILE A 35 1.56 8.20 6.85
CA ILE A 35 1.38 8.77 5.50
C ILE A 35 0.00 8.46 4.93
N ILE A 36 -0.53 7.26 5.15
CA ILE A 36 -1.86 6.85 4.64
C ILE A 36 -3.00 7.56 5.38
N ARG A 37 -2.76 8.05 6.60
CA ARG A 37 -3.76 8.72 7.45
C ARG A 37 -3.82 10.24 7.24
N TRP A 38 -2.92 10.82 6.45
CA TRP A 38 -2.85 12.26 6.14
C TRP A 38 -3.47 12.55 4.76
#